data_AF-A0A1Z4EPD5-F1
#
_entry.id   AF-A0A1Z4EPD5-F1
#
_cell.length_a   1.000
_cell.length_b   1.000
_cell.length_c   1.000
_cell.angle_alpha   90.00
_cell.angle_beta   90.00
_cell.angle_gamma   90.00
#
_symmetry.space_group_name_H-M   'P 1'
#
loop_
_entity.id
_entity.type
_entity.pdbx_description
1 polymer ?
#
loop_
_entity_poly.entity_id
_entity_poly.type
_entity_poly.pdbx_seq_one_letter_code
_entity_poly.pdbx_strand_id
1 'polypeptide(L)'
;MKLVADAGLWTVGPASAHTPLAAVLEVSGAVLSWTIDDPPGEGRAQITFTDLSRADWLWRVFGEAGHVALAGAADAADGATSVELTGVDIVPGSVEPLRRLAVGHWLRRWWPASQREGIASLDRALLDVEVALLTADAQDFFADDTLDSDVTGLLTPHATALFAYVRSDDGRIANLVRAGAELADEVGVDKDPWAELIAALDDSSALSIPSGRRDDYALAAGADAGPRGSSIARGVASINWTAVPPAIFDAGENTVDWTVEASGALVRAAIIGPDLPSGIAVRLRSGAISGAGVLDGEGRAALPLVDAEQQPITESAAWDHDWAATAVTVGADTTESRETRDRIRRWAHSRLDQPPADAFLAEILASESAY
;
A
#
# COMPACT_ATOMS: atom_id res chain seq x y z
N MET A 1 19.04 17.39 -20.21
CA MET A 1 17.81 16.63 -19.89
C MET A 1 16.88 16.58 -21.08
N LYS A 2 16.04 15.55 -21.21
CA LYS A 2 15.11 15.39 -22.33
C LYS A 2 13.66 15.44 -21.86
N LEU A 3 12.85 16.29 -22.49
CA LEU A 3 11.38 16.25 -22.43
C LEU A 3 10.88 15.27 -23.49
N VAL A 4 10.01 14.35 -23.12
CA VAL A 4 9.40 13.39 -24.05
C VAL A 4 7.88 13.52 -23.95
N ALA A 5 7.21 13.58 -25.10
CA ALA A 5 5.76 13.52 -25.14
C ALA A 5 5.32 12.06 -25.01
N ASP A 6 4.59 11.73 -23.96
CA ASP A 6 4.01 10.41 -23.72
C ASP A 6 2.51 10.55 -23.44
N ALA A 7 1.70 9.83 -24.19
CA ALA A 7 0.23 9.90 -24.15
C ALA A 7 -0.37 11.33 -24.20
N GLY A 8 0.34 12.28 -24.81
CA GLY A 8 -0.09 13.69 -24.92
C GLY A 8 0.32 14.58 -23.73
N LEU A 9 1.08 14.05 -22.76
CA LEU A 9 1.68 14.79 -21.66
C LEU A 9 3.19 14.86 -21.80
N TRP A 10 3.81 15.86 -21.18
CA TRP A 10 5.27 15.99 -21.15
C TRP A 10 5.85 15.26 -19.95
N THR A 11 6.90 14.47 -20.20
CA THR A 11 7.58 13.69 -19.17
C THR A 11 9.07 13.94 -19.15
N VAL A 12 9.65 13.94 -17.95
CA VAL A 12 11.09 14.05 -17.66
C VAL A 12 11.53 12.86 -16.82
N GLY A 13 12.76 12.39 -17.04
CA GLY A 13 13.37 11.30 -16.28
C GLY A 13 13.17 9.93 -16.94
N PRO A 14 13.78 8.87 -16.39
CA PRO A 14 13.59 7.52 -16.88
C PRO A 14 12.16 7.04 -16.60
N ALA A 15 11.66 6.11 -17.39
CA ALA A 15 10.37 5.48 -17.11
C ALA A 15 10.43 4.71 -15.78
N SER A 16 9.46 4.95 -14.91
CA SER A 16 9.26 4.18 -13.68
C SER A 16 8.57 2.85 -13.98
N ALA A 17 8.69 1.89 -13.07
CA ALA A 17 7.92 0.66 -13.14
C ALA A 17 6.41 0.93 -13.00
N HIS A 18 5.57 -0.04 -13.37
CA HIS A 18 4.12 0.06 -13.15
C HIS A 18 3.74 -0.35 -11.71
N THR A 19 2.60 0.15 -11.24
CA THR A 19 1.95 -0.31 -9.99
C THR A 19 1.84 -1.85 -9.97
N PRO A 20 2.15 -2.51 -8.85
CA PRO A 20 2.49 -1.96 -7.53
C PRO A 20 3.98 -1.67 -7.27
N LEU A 21 4.87 -1.64 -8.27
CA LEU A 21 6.30 -1.28 -8.05
C LEU A 21 6.56 0.23 -8.04
N ALA A 22 5.56 1.03 -8.42
CA ALA A 22 5.66 2.48 -8.48
C ALA A 22 5.17 3.13 -7.18
N ALA A 23 6.03 3.89 -6.51
CA ALA A 23 5.59 4.93 -5.59
C ALA A 23 5.24 6.17 -6.42
N VAL A 24 4.07 6.75 -6.18
CA VAL A 24 3.52 7.86 -6.97
C VAL A 24 3.08 8.96 -6.02
N LEU A 25 3.30 10.21 -6.42
CA LEU A 25 2.83 11.40 -5.71
C LEU A 25 2.29 12.41 -6.71
N GLU A 26 1.03 12.82 -6.54
CA GLU A 26 0.47 13.98 -7.24
C GLU A 26 0.86 15.27 -6.52
N VAL A 27 1.43 16.23 -7.25
CA VAL A 27 1.70 17.59 -6.77
C VAL A 27 1.04 18.58 -7.73
N SER A 28 1.04 19.87 -7.39
CA SER A 28 0.42 20.89 -8.24
C SER A 28 0.99 20.86 -9.67
N GLY A 29 0.16 20.51 -10.65
CA GLY A 29 0.53 20.48 -12.07
C GLY A 29 1.43 19.32 -12.52
N ALA A 30 1.73 18.33 -11.68
CA ALA A 30 2.50 17.16 -12.10
C ALA A 30 2.24 15.91 -11.25
N VAL A 31 2.63 14.76 -11.80
CA VAL A 31 2.73 13.49 -11.07
C VAL A 31 4.18 13.05 -11.09
N LEU A 32 4.74 12.79 -9.91
CA LEU A 32 6.07 12.22 -9.74
C LEU A 32 5.95 10.73 -9.44
N SER A 33 6.84 9.92 -10.01
CA SER A 33 6.89 8.48 -9.73
C SER A 33 8.32 7.97 -9.60
N TRP A 34 8.47 6.94 -8.75
CA TRP A 34 9.72 6.26 -8.48
C TRP A 34 9.46 4.74 -8.45
N THR A 35 10.40 3.96 -8.98
CA THR A 35 10.42 2.52 -8.76
C THR A 35 10.97 2.25 -7.35
N ILE A 36 10.20 1.56 -6.50
CA ILE A 36 10.54 1.43 -5.07
C ILE A 36 11.83 0.66 -4.82
N ASP A 37 12.11 -0.35 -5.65
CA ASP A 37 13.25 -1.26 -5.51
C ASP A 37 14.46 -0.86 -6.38
N ASP A 38 14.46 0.37 -6.91
CA ASP A 38 15.67 0.96 -7.47
C ASP A 38 16.74 1.11 -6.38
N PRO A 39 18.04 0.88 -6.69
CA PRO A 39 19.11 1.01 -5.72
C PRO A 39 19.15 2.42 -5.09
N PRO A 40 19.54 2.53 -3.80
CA PRO A 40 19.71 3.83 -3.14
C PRO A 40 20.64 4.75 -3.94
N GLY A 41 20.21 5.98 -4.19
CA GLY A 41 20.96 6.96 -4.99
C GLY A 41 20.82 6.81 -6.51
N GLU A 42 20.17 5.75 -7.00
CA GLU A 42 19.83 5.57 -8.42
C GLU A 42 18.34 5.76 -8.72
N GLY A 43 17.49 5.80 -7.69
CA GLY A 43 16.06 6.08 -7.81
C GLY A 43 15.80 7.48 -8.40
N ARG A 44 15.65 7.55 -9.71
CA ARG A 44 15.39 8.79 -10.44
C ARG A 44 13.89 9.01 -10.55
N ALA A 45 13.45 10.21 -10.21
CA ALA A 45 12.06 10.61 -10.41
C ALA A 45 11.73 10.63 -11.91
N GLN A 46 10.63 9.98 -12.28
CA GLN A 46 9.90 10.31 -13.49
C GLN A 46 8.88 11.39 -13.14
N ILE A 47 8.90 12.51 -13.86
CA ILE A 47 7.99 13.63 -13.63
C ILE A 47 7.13 13.79 -14.88
N THR A 48 5.82 13.61 -14.75
CA THR A 48 4.85 13.82 -15.82
C THR A 48 4.04 15.06 -15.52
N PHE A 49 4.13 16.06 -16.39
CA PHE A 49 3.44 17.33 -16.23
C PHE A 49 2.00 17.24 -16.71
N THR A 50 1.06 17.49 -15.81
CA THR A 50 -0.38 17.54 -16.10
C THR A 50 -0.82 18.96 -16.44
N ASP A 51 -0.25 19.96 -15.78
CA ASP A 51 -0.45 21.38 -16.04
C ASP A 51 0.78 22.19 -15.57
N LEU A 52 1.68 22.53 -16.50
CA LEU A 52 2.89 23.29 -16.18
C LEU A 52 2.62 24.68 -15.59
N SER A 53 1.48 25.28 -15.89
CA SER A 53 1.14 26.63 -15.39
C SER A 53 0.89 26.64 -13.87
N ARG A 54 0.59 25.47 -13.30
CA ARG A 54 0.34 25.28 -11.87
C ARG A 54 1.55 24.76 -11.10
N ALA A 55 2.60 24.35 -11.79
CA ALA A 55 3.82 23.80 -11.20
C ALA A 55 4.81 24.90 -10.81
N ASP A 56 4.40 25.80 -9.91
CA ASP A 56 5.22 26.90 -9.41
C ASP A 56 6.44 26.39 -8.61
N TRP A 57 6.35 25.22 -7.99
CA TRP A 57 7.44 24.56 -7.26
C TRP A 57 8.62 24.12 -8.14
N LEU A 58 8.50 24.13 -9.47
CA LEU A 58 9.55 23.62 -10.38
C LEU A 58 10.90 24.32 -10.20
N TRP A 59 10.92 25.60 -9.80
CA TRP A 59 12.19 26.30 -9.55
C TRP A 59 12.97 25.68 -8.38
N ARG A 60 12.31 25.01 -7.43
CA ARG A 60 12.97 24.28 -6.33
C ARG A 60 13.65 23.01 -6.84
N VAL A 61 13.11 22.39 -7.90
CA VAL A 61 13.57 21.11 -8.45
C VAL A 61 14.54 21.27 -9.62
N PHE A 62 14.37 22.28 -10.46
CA PHE A 62 15.20 22.51 -11.65
C PHE A 62 16.02 23.81 -11.59
N GLY A 63 15.90 24.57 -10.52
CA GLY A 63 16.43 25.93 -10.43
C GLY A 63 15.61 26.93 -11.27
N GLU A 64 15.88 28.22 -11.07
CA GLU A 64 15.21 29.31 -11.80
C GLU A 64 15.40 29.19 -13.33
N ALA A 65 16.64 28.95 -13.77
CA ALA A 65 16.96 28.79 -15.19
C ALA A 65 16.27 27.57 -15.80
N GLY A 66 16.16 26.46 -15.05
CA GLY A 66 15.49 25.25 -15.50
C GLY A 66 13.97 25.43 -15.62
N HIS A 67 13.36 26.14 -14.66
CA HIS A 67 11.93 26.48 -14.73
C HIS A 67 11.59 27.29 -15.99
N VAL A 68 12.38 28.34 -16.29
CA VAL A 68 12.18 29.16 -17.50
C VAL A 68 12.38 28.33 -18.77
N ALA A 69 13.39 27.45 -18.80
CA ALA A 69 13.65 26.58 -19.93
C ALA A 69 12.50 25.58 -20.17
N LEU A 70 11.91 25.03 -19.10
CA LEU A 70 10.76 24.12 -19.16
C LEU A 70 9.51 24.84 -19.68
N ALA A 71 9.20 26.02 -19.15
CA ALA A 71 8.06 26.81 -19.60
C ALA A 71 8.18 27.19 -21.09
N GLY A 72 9.35 27.69 -21.50
CA GLY A 72 9.60 28.05 -22.89
C GLY A 72 9.59 26.86 -23.85
N ALA A 73 10.02 25.67 -23.41
CA ALA A 73 9.97 24.47 -24.21
C ALA A 73 8.54 23.97 -24.43
N ALA A 74 7.69 24.03 -23.40
CA ALA A 74 6.29 23.62 -23.52
C ALA A 74 5.50 24.50 -24.49
N ASP A 75 5.72 25.81 -24.46
CA ASP A 75 5.07 26.77 -25.37
C ASP A 75 5.52 26.61 -26.83
N ALA A 76 6.77 26.19 -27.05
CA ALA A 76 7.38 26.07 -28.38
C ALA A 76 7.13 24.71 -29.06
N ALA A 77 6.62 23.72 -28.33
CA ALA A 77 6.62 22.31 -28.76
C ALA A 77 5.38 21.85 -29.53
N ASP A 78 4.69 22.76 -30.24
CA ASP A 78 3.51 22.41 -31.05
C ASP A 78 3.85 21.30 -32.09
N GLY A 79 3.35 20.09 -31.85
CA GLY A 79 3.61 18.89 -32.66
C GLY A 79 4.96 18.18 -32.44
N ALA A 80 5.79 18.60 -31.49
CA ALA A 80 7.07 17.94 -31.21
C ALA A 80 6.89 16.73 -30.26
N THR A 81 7.58 15.62 -30.54
CA THR A 81 7.54 14.41 -29.70
C THR A 81 8.63 14.38 -28.62
N SER A 82 9.66 15.22 -28.74
CA SER A 82 10.71 15.37 -27.73
C SER A 82 11.47 16.69 -27.88
N VAL A 83 11.91 17.24 -26.75
CA VAL A 83 12.72 18.47 -26.69
C VAL A 83 13.96 18.23 -25.81
N GLU A 84 15.15 18.56 -26.32
CA GLU A 84 16.39 18.50 -25.54
C GLU A 84 16.62 19.83 -24.82
N LEU A 85 16.73 19.78 -23.49
CA LEU A 85 17.02 20.92 -22.63
C LEU A 85 18.49 20.91 -22.23
N THR A 86 19.21 21.95 -22.63
CA THR A 86 20.64 22.11 -22.32
C THR A 86 20.82 22.82 -20.98
N GLY A 87 21.63 22.25 -20.08
CA GLY A 87 21.93 22.86 -18.78
C GLY A 87 20.79 22.80 -17.76
N VAL A 88 19.79 21.96 -18.01
CA VAL A 88 18.68 21.69 -17.07
C VAL A 88 18.87 20.29 -16.51
N ASP A 89 18.98 20.20 -15.18
CA ASP A 89 19.07 18.96 -14.42
C ASP A 89 18.29 19.12 -13.11
N ILE A 90 17.90 18.00 -12.48
CA ILE A 90 17.27 18.01 -11.16
C ILE A 90 18.32 18.43 -10.13
N VAL A 91 17.99 19.42 -9.30
CA VAL A 91 18.81 19.87 -8.17
C VAL A 91 18.98 18.68 -7.20
N PRO A 92 20.23 18.29 -6.86
CA PRO A 92 20.46 17.14 -6.00
C PRO A 92 19.70 17.25 -4.66
N GLY A 93 18.96 16.20 -4.31
CA GLY A 93 18.19 16.12 -3.06
C GLY A 93 16.85 16.86 -3.06
N SER A 94 16.53 17.67 -4.08
CA SER A 94 15.29 18.47 -4.10
C SER A 94 14.01 17.64 -4.13
N VAL A 95 14.10 16.40 -4.62
CA VAL A 95 12.98 15.46 -4.74
C VAL A 95 12.96 14.41 -3.63
N GLU A 96 13.93 14.40 -2.72
CA GLU A 96 14.01 13.36 -1.68
C GLU A 96 12.85 13.44 -0.67
N PRO A 97 12.41 14.63 -0.20
CA PRO A 97 11.23 14.73 0.66
C PRO A 97 9.96 14.21 -0.04
N LEU A 98 9.79 14.54 -1.34
CA LEU A 98 8.66 14.07 -2.15
C LEU A 98 8.71 12.56 -2.38
N ARG A 99 9.90 12.00 -2.59
CA ARG A 99 10.12 10.55 -2.70
C ARG A 99 9.73 9.85 -1.40
N ARG A 100 10.15 10.37 -0.24
CA ARG A 100 9.77 9.81 1.07
C ARG A 100 8.26 9.82 1.24
N LEU A 101 7.60 10.93 0.90
CA LEU A 101 6.13 11.03 0.96
C LEU A 101 5.46 10.00 0.03
N ALA A 102 5.90 9.90 -1.23
CA ALA A 102 5.41 8.90 -2.18
C ALA A 102 5.56 7.46 -1.67
N VAL A 103 6.71 7.15 -1.04
CA VAL A 103 6.95 5.85 -0.39
C VAL A 103 6.00 5.66 0.78
N GLY A 104 5.71 6.68 1.58
CA GLY A 104 4.70 6.62 2.64
C GLY A 104 3.31 6.23 2.11
N HIS A 105 2.81 6.90 1.07
CA HIS A 105 1.56 6.54 0.41
C HIS A 105 1.61 5.13 -0.20
N TRP A 106 2.77 4.71 -0.69
CA TRP A 106 2.99 3.35 -1.18
C TRP A 106 2.90 2.32 -0.05
N LEU A 107 3.58 2.52 1.09
CA LEU A 107 3.55 1.63 2.26
C LEU A 107 2.11 1.47 2.76
N ARG A 108 1.36 2.57 2.80
CA ARG A 108 -0.05 2.60 3.18
C ARG A 108 -0.92 1.69 2.31
N ARG A 109 -0.56 1.45 1.05
CA ARG A 109 -1.40 0.75 0.08
C ARG A 109 -0.89 -0.64 -0.28
N TRP A 110 0.43 -0.83 -0.28
CA TRP A 110 1.06 -1.99 -0.92
C TRP A 110 2.05 -2.72 0.00
N TRP A 111 2.20 -2.32 1.26
CA TRP A 111 3.08 -3.03 2.18
C TRP A 111 2.69 -4.52 2.28
N PRO A 112 3.59 -5.46 1.98
CA PRO A 112 3.23 -6.86 1.80
C PRO A 112 3.29 -7.64 3.12
N ALA A 113 2.51 -7.21 4.13
CA ALA A 113 2.46 -7.91 5.41
C ALA A 113 2.06 -9.39 5.22
N SER A 114 2.84 -10.30 5.79
CA SER A 114 2.65 -11.73 5.64
C SER A 114 3.13 -12.48 6.87
N GLN A 115 2.22 -13.22 7.51
CA GLN A 115 2.58 -14.13 8.59
C GLN A 115 3.34 -15.34 8.04
N ARG A 116 2.94 -15.82 6.85
CA ARG A 116 3.56 -16.97 6.18
C ARG A 116 5.02 -16.73 5.84
N GLU A 117 5.36 -15.49 5.46
CA GLU A 117 6.71 -15.13 5.04
C GLU A 117 7.48 -14.30 6.07
N GLY A 118 6.89 -14.03 7.23
CA GLY A 118 7.55 -13.29 8.30
C GLY A 118 7.78 -11.81 7.98
N ILE A 119 6.89 -11.20 7.18
CA ILE A 119 6.89 -9.76 6.94
C ILE A 119 5.90 -9.13 7.91
N ALA A 120 6.42 -8.43 8.91
CA ALA A 120 5.61 -7.78 9.94
C ALA A 120 4.66 -6.73 9.34
N SER A 121 3.46 -6.61 9.92
CA SER A 121 2.54 -5.50 9.61
C SER A 121 3.10 -4.18 10.14
N LEU A 122 2.86 -3.08 9.41
CA LEU A 122 3.19 -1.73 9.88
C LEU A 122 2.03 -1.17 10.71
N ASP A 123 2.36 -0.48 11.81
CA ASP A 123 1.34 0.25 12.57
C ASP A 123 0.76 1.37 11.69
N ARG A 124 -0.54 1.25 11.40
CA ARG A 124 -1.22 2.14 10.48
C ARG A 124 -1.38 3.56 11.04
N ALA A 125 -1.65 3.70 12.33
CA ALA A 125 -1.88 4.99 12.95
C ALA A 125 -0.57 5.81 12.98
N LEU A 126 0.54 5.18 13.35
CA LEU A 126 1.86 5.82 13.34
C LEU A 126 2.31 6.17 11.92
N LEU A 127 2.12 5.26 10.95
CA LEU A 127 2.46 5.53 9.55
C LEU A 127 1.66 6.71 8.99
N ASP A 128 0.35 6.75 9.20
CA ASP A 128 -0.50 7.82 8.65
C ASP A 128 -0.23 9.18 9.30
N VAL A 129 0.10 9.22 10.60
CA VAL A 129 0.54 10.46 11.27
C VAL A 129 1.85 10.98 10.68
N GLU A 130 2.83 10.10 10.46
CA GLU A 130 4.11 10.51 9.86
C GLU A 130 3.94 10.98 8.41
N VAL A 131 3.10 10.31 7.63
CA VAL A 131 2.72 10.76 6.27
C VAL A 131 2.03 12.12 6.33
N ALA A 132 1.11 12.35 7.27
CA ALA A 132 0.43 13.64 7.43
C ALA A 132 1.40 14.78 7.74
N LEU A 133 2.38 14.54 8.61
CA LEU A 133 3.44 15.52 8.92
C LEU A 133 4.31 15.82 7.69
N LEU A 134 4.70 14.80 6.94
CA LEU A 134 5.46 14.99 5.69
C LEU A 134 4.66 15.75 4.63
N THR A 135 3.34 15.52 4.54
CA THR A 135 2.45 16.27 3.65
C THR A 135 2.39 17.74 4.06
N ALA A 136 2.24 18.03 5.37
CA ALA A 136 2.22 19.40 5.89
C ALA A 136 3.55 20.13 5.62
N ASP A 137 4.69 19.47 5.84
CA ASP A 137 6.02 20.02 5.53
C ASP A 137 6.22 20.31 4.03
N ALA A 138 5.52 19.56 3.17
CA ALA A 138 5.58 19.68 1.71
C ALA A 138 4.42 20.53 1.12
N GLN A 139 3.65 21.26 1.94
CA GLN A 139 2.50 22.09 1.50
C GLN A 139 2.82 23.02 0.31
N ASP A 140 4.06 23.50 0.25
CA ASP A 140 4.60 24.36 -0.82
C ASP A 140 4.61 23.72 -2.22
N PHE A 141 4.34 22.41 -2.33
CA PHE A 141 4.20 21.67 -3.59
C PHE A 141 2.73 21.40 -3.96
N PHE A 142 1.79 21.61 -3.02
CA PHE A 142 0.36 21.33 -3.15
C PHE A 142 -0.43 22.64 -3.10
N ALA A 143 -0.35 23.46 -4.16
CA ALA A 143 -1.07 24.73 -4.22
C ALA A 143 -2.62 24.59 -4.28
N ASP A 144 -3.15 23.36 -4.33
CA ASP A 144 -4.57 23.02 -4.46
C ASP A 144 -4.90 21.66 -3.78
N ASP A 145 -6.20 21.32 -3.69
CA ASP A 145 -6.71 20.00 -3.26
C ASP A 145 -6.26 18.88 -4.22
N THR A 146 -4.98 18.52 -4.17
CA THR A 146 -4.44 17.33 -4.84
C THR A 146 -4.87 16.07 -4.11
N LEU A 147 -4.83 14.91 -4.80
CA LEU A 147 -5.25 13.64 -4.18
C LEU A 147 -4.44 13.29 -2.92
N ASP A 148 -3.15 13.65 -2.91
CA ASP A 148 -2.21 13.26 -1.86
C ASP A 148 -2.01 14.35 -0.78
N SER A 149 -2.71 15.48 -0.85
CA SER A 149 -2.61 16.58 0.13
C SER A 149 -3.60 16.51 1.30
N ASP A 150 -4.47 15.50 1.37
CA ASP A 150 -5.54 15.40 2.38
C ASP A 150 -5.02 14.98 3.78
N VAL A 151 -4.41 15.93 4.49
CA VAL A 151 -3.95 15.77 5.89
C VAL A 151 -5.09 15.38 6.84
N THR A 152 -6.27 16.00 6.67
CA THR A 152 -7.43 15.73 7.53
C THR A 152 -7.92 14.30 7.38
N GLY A 153 -8.01 13.79 6.15
CA GLY A 153 -8.37 12.40 5.87
C GLY A 153 -7.34 11.40 6.38
N LEU A 154 -6.06 11.75 6.41
CA LEU A 154 -5.01 10.93 7.02
C LEU A 154 -5.20 10.79 8.53
N LEU A 155 -5.49 11.88 9.23
CA LEU A 155 -5.53 11.90 10.69
C LEU A 155 -6.87 11.42 11.27
N THR A 156 -8.00 11.75 10.63
CA THR A 156 -9.36 11.49 11.15
C THR A 156 -9.55 10.09 11.76
N PRO A 157 -9.08 8.98 11.16
CA PRO A 157 -9.37 7.63 11.67
C PRO A 157 -8.61 7.24 12.95
N HIS A 158 -7.56 7.97 13.34
CA HIS A 158 -6.50 7.39 14.18
C HIS A 158 -6.49 7.82 15.64
N ALA A 159 -7.26 8.83 16.06
CA ALA A 159 -7.26 9.32 17.44
C ALA A 159 -7.41 8.17 18.47
N THR A 160 -8.40 7.28 18.27
CA THR A 160 -8.64 6.13 19.15
C THR A 160 -7.46 5.17 19.23
N ALA A 161 -6.80 4.88 18.11
CA ALA A 161 -5.63 4.01 18.08
C ALA A 161 -4.43 4.66 18.80
N LEU A 162 -4.24 5.97 18.61
CA LEU A 162 -3.13 6.71 19.20
C LEU A 162 -3.20 6.83 20.74
N PHE A 163 -4.40 6.69 21.34
CA PHE A 163 -4.52 6.59 22.80
C PHE A 163 -3.70 5.45 23.42
N ALA A 164 -3.52 4.35 22.69
CA ALA A 164 -2.68 3.24 23.16
C ALA A 164 -1.22 3.67 23.39
N TYR A 165 -0.78 4.75 22.74
CA TYR A 165 0.59 5.23 22.75
C TYR A 165 0.86 6.41 23.70
N VAL A 166 -0.17 6.99 24.31
CA VAL A 166 -0.03 8.13 25.25
C VAL A 166 0.94 7.83 26.40
N ARG A 167 1.05 6.55 26.79
CA ARG A 167 1.93 6.08 27.87
C ARG A 167 3.11 5.24 27.37
N SER A 168 3.45 5.35 26.09
CA SER A 168 4.61 4.66 25.54
C SER A 168 5.89 5.16 26.20
N ASP A 169 6.74 4.24 26.69
CA ASP A 169 8.08 4.57 27.17
C ASP A 169 9.06 4.88 26.01
N ASP A 170 8.64 4.67 24.75
CA ASP A 170 9.41 5.03 23.56
C ASP A 170 9.18 6.51 23.21
N GLY A 171 10.23 7.32 23.44
CA GLY A 171 10.21 8.75 23.13
C GLY A 171 9.98 9.08 21.65
N ARG A 172 10.32 8.18 20.71
CA ARG A 172 10.05 8.37 19.28
C ARG A 172 8.55 8.36 19.00
N ILE A 173 7.85 7.38 19.58
CA ILE A 173 6.39 7.27 19.48
C ILE A 173 5.73 8.47 20.15
N ALA A 174 6.14 8.82 21.37
CA ALA A 174 5.55 9.93 22.11
C ALA A 174 5.72 11.27 21.37
N ASN A 175 6.87 11.50 20.72
CA ASN A 175 7.11 12.70 19.92
C ASN A 175 6.23 12.73 18.65
N LEU A 176 6.11 11.59 17.95
CA LEU A 176 5.29 11.50 16.75
C LEU A 176 3.79 11.73 17.05
N VAL A 177 3.28 11.10 18.10
CA VAL A 177 1.88 11.26 18.53
C VAL A 177 1.58 12.71 18.92
N ARG A 178 2.50 13.38 19.64
CA ARG A 178 2.35 14.80 19.99
C ARG A 178 2.34 15.69 18.76
N ALA A 179 3.29 15.51 17.84
CA ALA A 179 3.34 16.27 16.58
C ALA A 179 2.08 16.05 15.74
N GLY A 180 1.56 14.82 15.68
CA GLY A 180 0.30 14.52 15.02
C GLY A 180 -0.91 15.19 15.67
N ALA A 181 -0.94 15.26 17.00
CA ALA A 181 -2.01 15.94 17.75
C ALA A 181 -1.97 17.47 17.56
N GLU A 182 -0.77 18.07 17.54
CA GLU A 182 -0.57 19.48 17.21
C GLU A 182 -1.05 19.79 15.78
N LEU A 183 -0.67 18.96 14.81
CA LEU A 183 -1.13 19.10 13.43
C LEU A 183 -2.65 18.93 13.29
N ALA A 184 -3.24 17.97 14.02
CA ALA A 184 -4.69 17.74 14.03
C ALA A 184 -5.47 18.96 14.55
N ASP A 185 -4.95 19.65 15.57
CA ASP A 185 -5.54 20.89 16.10
C ASP A 185 -5.41 22.03 15.07
N GLU A 186 -4.24 22.18 14.42
CA GLU A 186 -3.99 23.19 13.39
C GLU A 186 -4.96 23.07 12.20
N VAL A 187 -5.13 21.84 11.68
CA VAL A 187 -5.99 21.58 10.52
C VAL A 187 -7.47 21.37 10.89
N GLY A 188 -7.80 21.33 12.18
CA GLY A 188 -9.17 21.26 12.69
C GLY A 188 -9.88 19.93 12.47
N VAL A 189 -9.18 18.80 12.64
CA VAL A 189 -9.74 17.44 12.60
C VAL A 189 -10.81 17.27 13.69
N ASP A 190 -11.77 16.34 13.48
CA ASP A 190 -12.86 16.02 14.40
C ASP A 190 -12.47 16.15 15.88
N LYS A 191 -13.08 17.13 16.54
CA LYS A 191 -12.54 17.70 17.77
C LYS A 191 -12.70 16.77 18.96
N ASP A 192 -13.72 15.91 18.99
CA ASP A 192 -14.02 15.18 20.21
C ASP A 192 -12.94 14.12 20.53
N PRO A 193 -12.59 13.17 19.63
CA PRO A 193 -11.55 12.18 19.93
C PRO A 193 -10.14 12.79 20.02
N TRP A 194 -9.85 13.79 19.20
CA TRP A 194 -8.53 14.43 19.17
C TRP A 194 -8.31 15.38 20.36
N ALA A 195 -9.34 16.10 20.82
CA ALA A 195 -9.21 16.93 22.02
C ALA A 195 -9.01 16.09 23.28
N GLU A 196 -9.67 14.93 23.39
CA GLU A 196 -9.41 13.98 24.48
C GLU A 196 -7.96 13.47 24.45
N LEU A 197 -7.40 13.21 23.26
CA LEU A 197 -6.02 12.75 23.09
C LEU A 197 -5.03 13.83 23.51
N ILE A 198 -5.24 15.07 23.06
CA ILE A 198 -4.42 16.24 23.44
C ILE A 198 -4.43 16.42 24.96
N ALA A 199 -5.61 16.41 25.58
CA ALA A 199 -5.74 16.51 27.03
C ALA A 199 -5.01 15.39 27.77
N ALA A 200 -5.04 14.16 27.25
CA ALA A 200 -4.32 13.02 27.83
C ALA A 200 -2.78 13.14 27.70
N LEU A 201 -2.28 13.77 26.64
CA LEU A 201 -0.86 14.04 26.44
C LEU A 201 -0.32 15.14 27.38
N ASP A 202 -1.17 16.10 27.76
CA ASP A 202 -0.82 17.20 28.65
C ASP A 202 -0.82 16.81 30.15
N ASP A 203 -1.62 15.81 30.55
CA ASP A 203 -1.73 15.36 31.94
C ASP A 203 -0.48 14.56 32.40
N SER A 204 0.55 15.31 32.77
CA SER A 204 1.84 14.79 33.28
C SER A 204 1.74 14.19 34.69
N SER A 205 0.56 14.16 35.32
CA SER A 205 0.39 13.87 36.76
C SER A 205 0.12 12.41 37.13
N ALA A 206 0.02 11.50 36.16
CA ALA A 206 -0.18 10.06 36.38
C ALA A 206 1.13 9.24 36.49
N LEU A 207 2.24 9.87 36.88
CA LEU A 207 3.55 9.23 37.06
C LEU A 207 3.62 8.36 38.34
N SER A 208 2.85 7.26 38.43
CA SER A 208 3.16 6.17 39.38
C SER A 208 2.39 4.85 39.15
N ILE A 209 3.20 3.77 39.00
CA ILE A 209 3.01 2.31 39.25
C ILE A 209 2.22 1.44 38.23
N PRO A 210 2.58 0.14 38.10
CA PRO A 210 3.67 -0.45 37.33
C PRO A 210 3.20 -1.01 35.96
N SER A 211 4.15 -1.18 35.04
CA SER A 211 4.00 -1.83 33.74
C SER A 211 3.54 -3.29 33.87
N GLY A 212 2.24 -3.48 34.02
CA GLY A 212 1.58 -4.77 33.81
C GLY A 212 1.43 -5.01 32.31
N ARG A 213 2.55 -5.21 31.60
CA ARG A 213 2.55 -5.82 30.27
C ARG A 213 1.96 -7.23 30.44
N ARG A 214 0.65 -7.34 30.29
CA ARG A 214 0.01 -8.62 30.02
C ARG A 214 0.32 -8.91 28.56
N ASP A 215 1.40 -9.64 28.37
CA ASP A 215 1.56 -10.40 27.14
C ASP A 215 0.41 -11.42 27.10
N ASP A 216 -0.69 -11.04 26.44
CA ASP A 216 -1.72 -11.97 26.04
C ASP A 216 -1.15 -12.79 24.87
N TYR A 217 -0.22 -13.70 25.18
CA TYR A 217 0.22 -14.74 24.27
C TYR A 217 -0.98 -15.67 24.03
N ALA A 218 -1.82 -15.32 23.05
CA ALA A 218 -2.69 -16.28 22.41
C ALA A 218 -1.80 -17.21 21.59
N LEU A 219 -1.29 -18.25 22.23
CA LEU A 219 -0.63 -19.37 21.60
C LEU A 219 -1.69 -20.08 20.75
N ALA A 220 -1.83 -19.65 19.50
CA ALA A 220 -2.68 -20.29 18.51
C ALA A 220 -2.06 -21.66 18.21
N ALA A 221 -2.45 -22.66 19.00
CA ALA A 221 -2.27 -24.06 18.63
C ALA A 221 -2.91 -24.24 17.25
N GLY A 222 -2.10 -24.64 16.27
CA GLY A 222 -2.55 -24.94 14.91
C GLY A 222 -3.73 -25.90 14.95
N ALA A 223 -4.93 -25.36 14.80
CA ALA A 223 -6.15 -26.12 14.65
C ALA A 223 -6.51 -26.11 13.16
N ASP A 224 -5.75 -26.85 12.38
CA ASP A 224 -6.16 -27.19 11.02
C ASP A 224 -6.20 -28.71 10.82
N ALA A 225 -7.25 -29.28 11.41
CA ALA A 225 -7.88 -30.48 10.90
C ALA A 225 -9.36 -30.42 11.27
N GLY A 226 -10.10 -29.50 10.64
CA GLY A 226 -11.54 -29.67 10.50
C GLY A 226 -11.88 -31.04 9.87
N PRO A 227 -13.13 -31.53 9.99
CA PRO A 227 -13.49 -32.84 9.48
C PRO A 227 -13.19 -32.89 7.98
N ARG A 228 -12.23 -33.75 7.59
CA ARG A 228 -11.91 -33.96 6.18
C ARG A 228 -13.09 -34.68 5.54
N GLY A 229 -14.01 -33.91 4.95
CA GLY A 229 -14.85 -34.42 3.88
C GLY A 229 -13.97 -35.00 2.78
N SER A 230 -14.50 -35.93 1.99
CA SER A 230 -13.78 -36.46 0.84
C SER A 230 -13.59 -35.34 -0.19
N SER A 231 -12.43 -34.68 -0.17
CA SER A 231 -12.06 -33.68 -1.17
C SER A 231 -11.74 -34.36 -2.50
N ILE A 232 -12.41 -33.96 -3.57
CA ILE A 232 -12.16 -34.41 -4.96
C ILE A 232 -10.80 -33.89 -5.43
N ALA A 233 -10.57 -32.59 -5.22
CA ALA A 233 -9.32 -31.91 -5.55
C ALA A 233 -9.02 -30.81 -4.54
N ARG A 234 -7.77 -30.37 -4.52
CA ARG A 234 -7.32 -29.24 -3.71
C ARG A 234 -6.12 -28.58 -4.35
N GLY A 235 -5.90 -27.32 -4.01
CA GLY A 235 -4.70 -26.60 -4.35
C GLY A 235 -4.62 -25.28 -3.64
N VAL A 236 -3.67 -24.47 -4.09
CA VAL A 236 -3.41 -23.15 -3.57
C VAL A 236 -3.40 -22.13 -4.70
N ALA A 237 -3.67 -20.89 -4.36
CA ALA A 237 -3.52 -19.71 -5.19
C ALA A 237 -3.00 -18.56 -4.33
N SER A 238 -2.68 -17.44 -4.95
CA SER A 238 -2.16 -16.27 -4.27
C SER A 238 -3.04 -15.06 -4.54
N ILE A 239 -3.08 -14.12 -3.60
CA ILE A 239 -3.82 -12.86 -3.76
C ILE A 239 -3.00 -11.91 -4.62
N ASN A 240 -3.57 -11.45 -5.74
CA ASN A 240 -3.00 -10.32 -6.47
C ASN A 240 -3.39 -9.04 -5.72
N TRP A 241 -2.42 -8.25 -5.30
CA TRP A 241 -2.65 -7.15 -4.39
C TRP A 241 -3.45 -6.03 -5.04
N THR A 242 -3.22 -5.76 -6.33
CA THR A 242 -3.97 -4.79 -7.12
C THR A 242 -5.43 -5.17 -7.38
N ALA A 243 -5.82 -6.43 -7.11
CA ALA A 243 -7.18 -6.93 -7.30
C ALA A 243 -8.08 -6.73 -6.07
N VAL A 244 -7.52 -6.39 -4.92
CA VAL A 244 -8.22 -6.35 -3.62
C VAL A 244 -7.96 -5.04 -2.88
N PRO A 245 -8.79 -4.67 -1.90
CA PRO A 245 -8.48 -3.57 -1.00
C PRO A 245 -7.19 -3.85 -0.22
N PRO A 246 -6.41 -2.79 0.10
CA PRO A 246 -5.13 -2.94 0.80
C PRO A 246 -5.33 -3.44 2.23
N ALA A 247 -4.28 -4.03 2.80
CA ALA A 247 -4.18 -4.39 4.22
C ALA A 247 -5.22 -5.40 4.77
N ILE A 248 -6.02 -6.08 3.94
CA ILE A 248 -6.96 -7.12 4.39
C ILE A 248 -6.30 -8.51 4.45
N PHE A 249 -5.68 -8.95 3.34
CA PHE A 249 -5.20 -10.31 3.16
C PHE A 249 -3.71 -10.47 3.49
N ASP A 250 -3.30 -11.68 3.86
CA ASP A 250 -1.88 -12.04 3.91
C ASP A 250 -1.30 -11.97 2.48
N ALA A 251 -0.31 -11.10 2.31
CA ALA A 251 0.28 -10.76 1.03
C ALA A 251 1.28 -11.81 0.49
N GLY A 252 1.54 -12.88 1.25
CA GLY A 252 2.43 -13.97 0.85
C GLY A 252 1.91 -14.76 -0.36
N GLU A 253 2.77 -15.63 -0.90
CA GLU A 253 2.34 -16.56 -1.96
C GLU A 253 1.64 -17.78 -1.37
N ASN A 254 0.68 -18.32 -2.13
CA ASN A 254 -0.07 -19.51 -1.78
C ASN A 254 -0.87 -19.36 -0.48
N THR A 255 -1.46 -18.17 -0.28
CA THR A 255 -2.28 -17.79 0.89
C THR A 255 -3.78 -17.99 0.68
N VAL A 256 -4.17 -18.50 -0.49
CA VAL A 256 -5.54 -18.90 -0.80
C VAL A 256 -5.60 -20.40 -0.97
N ASP A 257 -6.21 -21.11 -0.03
CA ASP A 257 -6.50 -22.53 -0.15
C ASP A 257 -7.83 -22.71 -0.89
N TRP A 258 -7.88 -23.69 -1.78
CA TRP A 258 -9.13 -24.11 -2.40
C TRP A 258 -9.29 -25.63 -2.39
N THR A 259 -10.52 -26.08 -2.22
CA THR A 259 -10.90 -27.49 -2.30
C THR A 259 -12.12 -27.64 -3.19
N VAL A 260 -12.20 -28.75 -3.91
CA VAL A 260 -13.41 -29.18 -4.63
C VAL A 260 -14.00 -30.35 -3.86
N GLU A 261 -15.28 -30.24 -3.56
CA GLU A 261 -16.09 -31.24 -2.88
C GLU A 261 -17.32 -31.57 -3.75
N ALA A 262 -18.06 -32.62 -3.39
CA ALA A 262 -19.26 -33.02 -4.13
C ALA A 262 -20.33 -31.90 -4.17
N SER A 263 -20.33 -31.00 -3.20
CA SER A 263 -21.25 -29.86 -3.09
C SER A 263 -20.82 -28.61 -3.87
N GLY A 264 -19.59 -28.57 -4.41
CA GLY A 264 -19.01 -27.40 -5.07
C GLY A 264 -17.57 -27.16 -4.62
N ALA A 265 -17.05 -25.96 -4.90
CA ALA A 265 -15.72 -25.57 -4.42
C ALA A 265 -15.81 -24.71 -3.16
N LEU A 266 -14.84 -24.88 -2.27
CA LEU A 266 -14.63 -24.01 -1.11
C LEU A 266 -13.29 -23.29 -1.29
N VAL A 267 -13.29 -21.99 -1.02
CA VAL A 267 -12.09 -21.15 -1.05
C VAL A 267 -11.91 -20.51 0.32
N ARG A 268 -10.66 -20.41 0.77
CA ARG A 268 -10.26 -19.78 2.03
C ARG A 268 -9.04 -18.91 1.78
N ALA A 269 -9.17 -17.60 1.96
CA ALA A 269 -8.07 -16.66 1.89
C ALA A 269 -7.56 -16.33 3.30
N ALA A 270 -6.25 -16.31 3.50
CA ALA A 270 -5.65 -15.88 4.76
C ALA A 270 -5.82 -14.36 4.95
N ILE A 271 -6.25 -13.95 6.14
CA ILE A 271 -6.51 -12.56 6.54
C ILE A 271 -5.44 -12.14 7.53
N ILE A 272 -4.96 -10.89 7.42
CA ILE A 272 -3.99 -10.29 8.34
C ILE A 272 -4.47 -8.95 8.92
N GLY A 273 -5.40 -8.30 8.22
CA GLY A 273 -5.90 -6.97 8.54
C GLY A 273 -7.02 -6.91 9.57
N PRO A 274 -7.29 -5.72 10.12
CA PRO A 274 -8.48 -5.48 10.95
C PRO A 274 -9.78 -5.40 10.12
N ASP A 275 -9.67 -5.08 8.82
CA ASP A 275 -10.81 -4.93 7.92
C ASP A 275 -11.32 -6.29 7.41
N LEU A 276 -12.64 -6.41 7.26
CA LEU A 276 -13.29 -7.66 6.86
C LEU A 276 -13.29 -7.83 5.32
N PRO A 277 -12.99 -9.03 4.78
CA PRO A 277 -13.01 -9.29 3.34
C PRO A 277 -14.42 -9.50 2.74
N SER A 278 -15.46 -9.28 3.53
CA SER A 278 -16.85 -9.53 3.16
C SER A 278 -17.22 -8.85 1.84
N GLY A 279 -17.81 -9.62 0.93
CA GLY A 279 -18.31 -9.12 -0.36
C GLY A 279 -17.26 -9.05 -1.47
N ILE A 280 -16.00 -9.39 -1.20
CA ILE A 280 -14.96 -9.50 -2.25
C ILE A 280 -15.25 -10.73 -3.11
N ALA A 281 -15.36 -10.53 -4.42
CA ALA A 281 -15.68 -11.58 -5.37
C ALA A 281 -14.56 -12.64 -5.47
N VAL A 282 -14.95 -13.90 -5.61
CA VAL A 282 -14.05 -15.03 -5.85
C VAL A 282 -14.52 -15.77 -7.08
N ARG A 283 -13.58 -16.09 -7.97
CA ARG A 283 -13.81 -16.90 -9.16
C ARG A 283 -12.85 -18.07 -9.18
N LEU A 284 -13.35 -19.24 -9.52
CA LEU A 284 -12.57 -20.44 -9.79
C LEU A 284 -12.80 -20.83 -11.26
N ARG A 285 -11.74 -21.19 -11.96
CA ARG A 285 -11.81 -21.69 -13.34
C ARG A 285 -10.87 -22.86 -13.53
N SER A 286 -11.37 -23.95 -14.11
CA SER A 286 -10.59 -25.13 -14.47
C SER A 286 -11.12 -25.67 -15.80
N GLY A 287 -10.44 -25.33 -16.90
CA GLY A 287 -10.93 -25.61 -18.25
C GLY A 287 -12.31 -24.98 -18.52
N ALA A 288 -13.30 -25.82 -18.85
CA ALA A 288 -14.69 -25.42 -19.08
C ALA A 288 -15.50 -25.23 -17.79
N ILE A 289 -15.01 -25.71 -16.65
CA ILE A 289 -15.70 -25.59 -15.37
C ILE A 289 -15.35 -24.26 -14.72
N SER A 290 -16.37 -23.58 -14.17
CA SER A 290 -16.19 -22.34 -13.44
C SER A 290 -17.06 -22.30 -12.18
N GLY A 291 -16.65 -21.51 -11.20
CA GLY A 291 -17.43 -21.21 -10.01
C GLY A 291 -17.24 -19.76 -9.60
N ALA A 292 -18.29 -19.15 -9.03
CA ALA A 292 -18.26 -17.77 -8.57
C ALA A 292 -18.99 -17.62 -7.25
N GLY A 293 -18.50 -16.71 -6.41
CA GLY A 293 -19.07 -16.42 -5.10
C GLY A 293 -18.41 -15.18 -4.49
N VAL A 294 -18.67 -14.95 -3.22
CA VAL A 294 -18.11 -13.83 -2.45
C VAL A 294 -17.54 -14.34 -1.15
N LEU A 295 -16.47 -13.69 -0.68
CA LEU A 295 -15.90 -13.96 0.64
C LEU A 295 -16.87 -13.50 1.73
N ASP A 296 -16.97 -14.29 2.80
CA ASP A 296 -17.52 -13.88 4.08
C ASP A 296 -16.47 -13.16 4.94
N GLY A 297 -16.86 -12.72 6.15
CA GLY A 297 -15.95 -12.02 7.06
C GLY A 297 -14.78 -12.86 7.60
N GLU A 298 -14.86 -14.19 7.46
CA GLU A 298 -13.77 -15.12 7.81
C GLU A 298 -12.88 -15.46 6.60
N GLY A 299 -13.09 -14.81 5.46
CA GLY A 299 -12.30 -15.02 4.24
C GLY A 299 -12.62 -16.34 3.55
N ARG A 300 -13.85 -16.85 3.70
CA ARG A 300 -14.30 -18.08 3.06
C ARG A 300 -15.34 -17.80 1.99
N ALA A 301 -15.33 -18.59 0.91
CA ALA A 301 -16.36 -18.56 -0.11
C ALA A 301 -16.74 -19.99 -0.53
N ALA A 302 -18.05 -20.25 -0.63
CA ALA A 302 -18.57 -21.44 -1.28
C ALA A 302 -18.97 -21.10 -2.71
N LEU A 303 -18.45 -21.84 -3.68
CA LEU A 303 -18.63 -21.60 -5.11
C LEU A 303 -19.41 -22.76 -5.72
N PRO A 304 -20.67 -22.55 -6.14
CA PRO A 304 -21.34 -23.53 -6.99
C PRO A 304 -20.55 -23.67 -8.29
N LEU A 305 -20.33 -24.92 -8.73
CA LEU A 305 -19.57 -25.24 -9.93
C LEU A 305 -20.51 -25.48 -11.11
N VAL A 306 -20.21 -24.82 -12.23
CA VAL A 306 -20.98 -24.91 -13.48
C VAL A 306 -20.08 -25.24 -14.66
N ASP A 307 -20.64 -25.89 -15.67
CA ASP A 307 -19.98 -26.17 -16.95
C ASP A 307 -20.03 -24.98 -17.94
N ALA A 308 -19.61 -25.22 -19.18
CA ALA A 308 -19.61 -24.20 -20.24
C ALA A 308 -21.03 -23.71 -20.60
N GLU A 309 -22.03 -24.58 -20.44
CA GLU A 309 -23.45 -24.33 -20.65
C GLU A 309 -24.16 -23.72 -19.43
N GLN A 310 -23.39 -23.33 -18.39
CA GLN A 310 -23.89 -22.77 -17.14
C GLN A 310 -24.82 -23.72 -16.38
N GLN A 311 -24.65 -25.03 -16.56
CA GLN A 311 -25.37 -26.05 -15.79
C GLN A 311 -24.55 -26.52 -14.60
N PRO A 312 -25.17 -26.82 -13.44
CA PRO A 312 -24.47 -27.40 -12.31
C PRO A 312 -23.78 -28.71 -12.69
N ILE A 313 -22.51 -28.85 -12.34
CA ILE A 313 -21.78 -30.10 -12.61
C ILE A 313 -22.24 -31.21 -11.66
N THR A 314 -22.17 -32.45 -12.14
CA THR A 314 -22.42 -33.63 -11.29
C THR A 314 -21.16 -34.04 -10.53
N GLU A 315 -21.32 -34.77 -9.42
CA GLU A 315 -20.18 -35.30 -8.65
C GLU A 315 -19.27 -36.19 -9.52
N SER A 316 -19.84 -37.08 -10.35
CA SER A 316 -19.05 -37.91 -11.27
C SER A 316 -18.26 -37.08 -12.27
N ALA A 317 -18.86 -36.02 -12.83
CA ALA A 317 -18.16 -35.11 -13.72
C ALA A 317 -17.02 -34.35 -13.01
N ALA A 318 -17.20 -34.01 -11.73
CA ALA A 318 -16.13 -33.41 -10.93
C ALA A 318 -14.97 -34.39 -10.68
N TRP A 319 -15.24 -35.69 -10.46
CA TRP A 319 -14.21 -36.73 -10.32
C TRP A 319 -13.46 -37.04 -11.62
N ASP A 320 -14.16 -36.98 -12.76
CA ASP A 320 -13.59 -37.24 -14.08
C ASP A 320 -12.84 -36.03 -14.69
N HIS A 321 -12.86 -34.88 -14.01
CA HIS A 321 -12.20 -33.64 -14.47
C HIS A 321 -10.76 -33.50 -13.94
N ASP A 322 -9.86 -33.01 -14.80
CA ASP A 322 -8.48 -32.70 -14.41
C ASP A 322 -8.37 -31.31 -13.77
N TRP A 323 -8.17 -31.28 -12.45
CA TRP A 323 -8.05 -30.06 -11.66
C TRP A 323 -6.63 -29.47 -11.62
N ALA A 324 -5.64 -30.03 -12.33
CA ALA A 324 -4.27 -29.56 -12.28
C ALA A 324 -4.10 -28.11 -12.77
N ALA A 325 -4.89 -27.68 -13.75
CA ALA A 325 -4.86 -26.34 -14.33
C ALA A 325 -5.97 -25.43 -13.76
N THR A 326 -6.18 -25.49 -12.45
CA THR A 326 -7.19 -24.66 -11.77
C THR A 326 -6.61 -23.30 -11.38
N ALA A 327 -7.31 -22.23 -11.78
CA ALA A 327 -7.02 -20.87 -11.39
C ALA A 327 -8.10 -20.35 -10.44
N VAL A 328 -7.68 -19.79 -9.31
CA VAL A 328 -8.56 -19.07 -8.37
C VAL A 328 -8.15 -17.60 -8.38
N THR A 329 -9.13 -16.73 -8.56
CA THR A 329 -8.96 -15.27 -8.58
C THR A 329 -9.84 -14.66 -7.50
N VAL A 330 -9.22 -13.90 -6.60
CA VAL A 330 -9.91 -13.12 -5.56
C VAL A 330 -9.84 -11.65 -5.97
N GLY A 331 -10.98 -10.98 -5.98
CA GLY A 331 -11.11 -9.59 -6.41
C GLY A 331 -11.18 -9.41 -7.94
N ALA A 332 -10.71 -8.24 -8.39
CA ALA A 332 -10.74 -7.83 -9.79
C ALA A 332 -9.73 -8.59 -10.67
N ASP A 333 -9.91 -8.52 -11.99
CA ASP A 333 -8.91 -9.01 -12.94
C ASP A 333 -7.71 -8.06 -12.98
N THR A 334 -6.50 -8.61 -12.99
CA THR A 334 -5.25 -7.85 -12.99
C THR A 334 -4.16 -8.55 -13.80
N THR A 335 -3.20 -7.78 -14.27
CA THR A 335 -1.98 -8.23 -14.97
C THR A 335 -0.78 -8.36 -14.04
N GLU A 336 -0.98 -8.16 -12.73
CA GLU A 336 0.06 -8.32 -11.71
C GLU A 336 0.71 -9.71 -11.79
N SER A 337 2.04 -9.72 -11.79
CA SER A 337 2.82 -10.95 -11.90
C SER A 337 3.37 -11.39 -10.54
N ARG A 338 3.64 -12.69 -10.41
CA ARG A 338 4.39 -13.22 -9.27
C ARG A 338 5.78 -12.60 -9.14
N GLU A 339 6.47 -12.36 -10.26
CA GLU A 339 7.79 -11.72 -10.24
C GLU A 339 7.74 -10.32 -9.62
N THR A 340 6.69 -9.55 -9.94
CA THR A 340 6.45 -8.23 -9.33
C THR A 340 6.30 -8.33 -7.80
N ARG A 341 5.49 -9.28 -7.31
CA ARG A 341 5.32 -9.51 -5.87
C ARG A 341 6.59 -10.02 -5.19
N ASP A 342 7.36 -10.89 -5.85
CA ASP A 342 8.66 -11.37 -5.36
C ASP A 342 9.67 -10.23 -5.19
N ARG A 343 9.70 -9.27 -6.12
CA ARG A 343 10.53 -8.06 -6.01
C ARG A 343 10.14 -7.22 -4.81
N ILE A 344 8.85 -6.94 -4.66
CA ILE A 344 8.35 -6.09 -3.56
C ILE A 344 8.60 -6.73 -2.20
N ARG A 345 8.39 -8.04 -2.06
CA ARG A 345 8.65 -8.74 -0.79
C ARG A 345 10.13 -8.79 -0.43
N ARG A 346 11.01 -8.99 -1.42
CA ARG A 346 12.47 -8.87 -1.20
C ARG A 346 12.84 -7.47 -0.74
N TRP A 347 12.24 -6.44 -1.32
CA TRP A 347 12.46 -5.05 -0.91
C TRP A 347 11.97 -4.80 0.52
N ALA A 348 10.77 -5.26 0.87
CA ALA A 348 10.21 -5.16 2.22
C ALA A 348 11.09 -5.86 3.26
N HIS A 349 11.54 -7.09 2.99
CA HIS A 349 12.50 -7.80 3.84
C HIS A 349 13.78 -7.01 4.03
N SER A 350 14.37 -6.47 2.96
CA SER A 350 15.60 -5.67 3.07
C SER A 350 15.42 -4.46 3.98
N ARG A 351 14.24 -3.81 3.98
CA ARG A 351 13.94 -2.66 4.83
C ARG A 351 13.68 -3.05 6.29
N LEU A 352 13.08 -4.22 6.54
CA LEU A 352 12.93 -4.73 7.91
C LEU A 352 14.25 -5.24 8.48
N ASP A 353 15.11 -5.87 7.67
CA ASP A 353 16.40 -6.38 8.13
C ASP A 353 17.40 -5.25 8.41
N GLN A 354 17.37 -4.20 7.57
CA GLN A 354 18.25 -3.03 7.67
C GLN A 354 17.45 -1.76 7.33
N PRO A 355 16.72 -1.19 8.30
CA PRO A 355 15.97 0.03 8.10
C PRO A 355 16.86 1.15 7.53
N PRO A 356 16.54 1.70 6.35
CA PRO A 356 17.31 2.79 5.79
C PRO A 356 17.11 4.10 6.56
N ALA A 357 17.94 5.10 6.28
CA ALA A 357 17.84 6.41 6.95
C ALA A 357 16.52 7.15 6.69
N ASP A 358 15.82 6.80 5.60
CA ASP A 358 14.50 7.32 5.23
C ASP A 358 13.34 6.43 5.72
N ALA A 359 13.61 5.44 6.57
CA ALA A 359 12.59 4.55 7.12
C ALA A 359 11.57 5.31 7.99
N PHE A 360 10.30 4.94 7.83
CA PHE A 360 9.22 5.41 8.70
C PHE A 360 9.36 4.76 10.09
N LEU A 361 8.87 5.43 11.13
CA LEU A 361 8.90 4.90 12.49
C LEU A 361 8.19 3.55 12.58
N ALA A 362 7.08 3.38 11.86
CA ALA A 362 6.35 2.11 11.79
C ALA A 362 7.22 0.96 11.25
N GLU A 363 8.13 1.22 10.30
CA GLU A 363 9.06 0.22 9.77
C GLU A 363 10.14 -0.13 10.80
N ILE A 364 10.66 0.88 11.50
CA ILE A 364 11.67 0.70 12.54
C ILE A 364 11.10 -0.14 13.68
N LEU A 365 9.89 0.14 14.15
CA LEU A 365 9.23 -0.62 15.21
C LEU A 365 8.89 -2.06 14.77
N ALA A 366 8.50 -2.24 13.51
CA ALA A 366 8.26 -3.56 12.94
C ALA A 366 9.55 -4.39 12.85
N SER A 367 10.67 -3.77 12.49
CA SER A 367 12.01 -4.37 12.49
C SER A 367 12.45 -4.78 13.91
N GLU A 368 12.25 -3.88 14.89
CA GLU A 368 12.63 -4.11 16.29
C GLU A 368 11.79 -5.20 16.96
N SER A 369 10.52 -5.37 16.54
CA SER A 369 9.61 -6.37 17.08
C SER A 369 9.85 -7.79 16.53
N ALA A 370 10.63 -7.93 15.47
CA ALA A 370 10.98 -9.22 14.87
C ALA A 370 12.11 -9.96 15.62
N TYR A 371 12.78 -9.28 16.54
CA TYR A 371 13.84 -9.80 17.41
C TYR A 371 13.39 -9.88 18.87
#